data_AF-A0A954YU60-F1
#
_entry.id   AF-A0A954YU60-F1
#
_cell.length_a   1.000
_cell.length_b   1.000
_cell.length_c   1.000
_cell.angle_alpha   90.00
_cell.angle_beta   90.00
_cell.angle_gamma   90.00
#
_symmetry.space_group_name_H-M   'P 1'
#
loop_
_entity.id
_entity.type
_entity.pdbx_description
1 polymer ?
#
loop_
_entity_poly.entity_id
_entity_poly.type
_entity_poly.pdbx_seq_one_letter_code
_entity_poly.pdbx_strand_id
1 'polypeptide(L)'
;MKKRIRMRRFLVGFASAMCAALVGMWIDRHHFPIIRALGSLVNEYHRTLKTIGTLLLLMLTPVALTAYFFWRINHKPKGKCAECGYNLTGNVSGVCPECGTEIEPA
;
A
#
# COMPACT_ATOMS: atom_id res chain seq x y z
N MET A 1 -44.04 54.33 18.79
CA MET A 1 -43.52 53.04 19.31
C MET A 1 -42.81 52.14 18.27
N LYS A 2 -43.35 51.95 17.05
CA LYS A 2 -42.78 51.07 16.00
C LYS A 2 -41.31 51.34 15.59
N LYS A 3 -40.86 52.61 15.53
CA LYS A 3 -39.47 52.96 15.14
C LYS A 3 -38.40 52.41 16.11
N ARG A 4 -38.66 52.42 17.43
CA ARG A 4 -37.70 51.89 18.43
C ARG A 4 -37.53 50.38 18.34
N ILE A 5 -38.60 49.65 18.02
CA ILE A 5 -38.57 48.19 17.83
C ILE A 5 -37.74 47.82 16.60
N ARG A 6 -37.89 48.55 15.49
CA ARG A 6 -37.10 48.32 14.26
C ARG A 6 -35.60 48.58 14.49
N MET A 7 -35.25 49.63 15.23
CA MET A 7 -33.85 49.97 15.54
C MET A 7 -33.16 48.92 16.43
N ARG A 8 -33.87 48.39 17.45
CA ARG A 8 -33.32 47.32 18.31
C ARG A 8 -33.03 46.03 17.52
N ARG A 9 -33.94 45.63 16.62
CA ARG A 9 -33.71 44.44 15.76
C ARG A 9 -32.49 44.61 14.86
N PHE A 10 -32.30 45.80 14.31
CA PHE A 10 -31.13 46.10 13.47
C PHE A 10 -29.82 46.01 14.27
N LEU A 11 -29.77 46.60 15.46
CA LEU A 11 -28.58 46.56 16.33
C LEU A 11 -28.22 45.14 16.79
N VAL A 12 -29.22 44.33 17.13
CA VAL A 12 -28.99 42.92 17.51
C VAL A 12 -28.45 42.11 16.32
N GLY A 13 -29.02 42.29 15.12
CA GLY A 13 -28.53 41.63 13.91
C GLY A 13 -27.09 42.04 13.57
N PHE A 14 -26.78 43.34 13.67
CA PHE A 14 -25.44 43.86 13.42
C PHE A 14 -24.41 43.34 14.44
N ALA A 15 -24.73 43.34 15.74
CA ALA A 15 -23.85 42.81 16.77
C ALA A 15 -23.60 41.30 16.62
N SER A 16 -24.63 40.53 16.25
CA SER A 16 -24.50 39.09 15.97
C SER A 16 -23.57 38.84 14.78
N ALA A 17 -23.71 39.61 13.70
CA ALA A 17 -22.86 39.48 12.52
C ALA A 17 -21.40 39.84 12.82
N MET A 18 -21.15 40.92 13.58
CA MET A 18 -19.80 41.27 14.03
C MET A 18 -19.19 40.20 14.92
N CYS A 19 -19.97 39.66 15.87
CA CYS A 19 -19.49 38.59 16.76
C CYS A 19 -19.08 37.35 15.95
N ALA A 20 -19.92 36.92 14.99
CA ALA A 20 -19.60 35.80 14.12
C ALA A 20 -18.34 36.05 13.29
N ALA A 21 -18.15 37.26 12.74
CA ALA A 21 -16.96 37.61 11.97
C ALA A 21 -15.68 37.61 12.84
N LEU A 22 -15.74 38.16 14.06
CA LEU A 22 -14.61 38.19 14.98
C LEU A 22 -14.24 36.78 15.46
N VAL A 23 -15.22 35.93 15.75
CA VAL A 23 -15.00 34.52 16.10
C VAL A 23 -14.40 33.76 14.92
N GLY A 24 -14.91 33.96 13.70
CA GLY A 24 -14.34 33.36 12.49
C GLY A 24 -12.88 33.75 12.28
N MET A 25 -12.56 35.04 12.36
CA MET A 25 -11.17 35.54 12.24
C MET A 25 -10.26 35.02 13.37
N TRP A 26 -10.78 34.89 14.60
CA TRP A 26 -10.02 34.34 15.72
C TRP A 26 -9.72 32.84 15.52
N ILE A 27 -10.71 32.06 15.09
CA ILE A 27 -10.54 30.63 14.76
C ILE A 27 -9.52 30.47 13.63
N ASP A 28 -9.66 31.23 12.54
CA ASP A 28 -8.74 31.19 11.40
C ASP A 28 -7.31 31.58 11.81
N ARG A 29 -7.14 32.58 12.68
CA ARG A 29 -5.81 33.02 13.12
C ARG A 29 -5.14 32.01 14.05
N HIS A 30 -5.89 31.34 14.92
CA HIS A 30 -5.31 30.49 15.97
C HIS A 30 -5.29 28.99 15.64
N HIS A 31 -6.34 28.45 15.02
CA HIS A 31 -6.45 27.01 14.79
C HIS A 31 -5.87 26.59 13.44
N PHE A 32 -6.07 27.41 12.42
CA PHE A 32 -5.61 27.10 11.07
C PHE A 32 -4.08 26.90 10.91
N PRO A 33 -3.18 27.67 11.56
CA PRO A 33 -1.74 27.39 11.47
C PRO A 33 -1.36 26.05 12.10
N ILE A 34 -2.00 25.68 13.22
CA ILE A 34 -1.76 24.39 13.89
C ILE A 34 -2.22 23.25 13.00
N ILE A 35 -3.43 23.34 12.42
CA ILE A 35 -3.97 22.33 11.51
C ILE A 35 -3.06 22.17 10.28
N ARG A 36 -2.60 23.28 9.69
CA ARG A 36 -1.66 23.24 8.56
C ARG A 36 -0.32 22.62 8.93
N ALA A 37 0.24 22.96 10.08
CA ALA A 37 1.51 22.41 10.57
C ALA A 37 1.40 20.89 10.81
N LEU A 38 0.32 20.44 11.45
CA LEU A 38 0.03 19.02 11.63
C LEU A 38 -0.14 18.31 10.28
N GLY A 39 -0.87 18.93 9.34
CA GLY A 39 -1.03 18.42 7.98
C GLY A 39 0.30 18.26 7.24
N SER A 40 1.21 19.23 7.36
CA SER A 40 2.55 19.11 6.77
C SER A 40 3.39 18.01 7.40
N LEU A 41 3.32 17.84 8.73
CA LEU A 41 4.04 16.76 9.43
C LEU A 41 3.54 15.38 9.01
N VAL A 42 2.22 15.20 8.93
CA VAL A 42 1.60 13.94 8.47
C VAL A 42 1.98 13.64 7.02
N ASN A 43 1.98 14.67 6.16
CA ASN A 43 2.35 14.51 4.76
C ASN A 43 3.83 14.13 4.59
N GLU A 44 4.73 14.75 5.34
CA GLU A 44 6.16 14.43 5.31
C GLU A 44 6.41 13.00 5.82
N TYR A 45 5.77 12.63 6.94
CA TYR A 45 5.83 11.27 7.46
C TYR A 45 5.37 10.24 6.43
N HIS A 46 4.24 10.47 5.77
CA HIS A 46 3.74 9.56 4.74
C HIS A 46 4.66 9.49 3.50
N ARG A 47 5.31 10.60 3.14
CA ARG A 47 6.31 10.64 2.05
C ARG A 47 7.54 9.81 2.39
N THR A 48 8.07 9.96 3.61
CA THR A 48 9.23 9.17 4.08
C THR A 48 8.91 7.67 4.14
N LEU A 49 7.74 7.27 4.66
CA LEU A 49 7.32 5.87 4.65
C LEU A 49 7.21 5.29 3.24
N LYS A 50 6.61 6.03 2.29
CA LYS A 50 6.47 5.58 0.89
C LYS A 50 7.81 5.42 0.19
N THR A 51 8.74 6.35 0.43
CA THR A 51 10.08 6.27 -0.18
C THR A 51 10.85 5.07 0.36
N ILE A 52 10.84 4.84 1.68
CA ILE A 52 11.45 3.66 2.30
C ILE A 52 10.82 2.37 1.76
N GLY A 53 9.49 2.28 1.72
CA GLY A 53 8.79 1.11 1.20
C GLY A 53 9.11 0.80 -0.26
N THR A 54 9.17 1.84 -1.10
CA THR A 54 9.55 1.70 -2.52
C THR A 54 10.99 1.21 -2.68
N LEU A 55 11.93 1.76 -1.91
CA LEU A 55 13.33 1.33 -1.93
C LEU A 55 13.48 -0.12 -1.47
N LEU A 56 12.81 -0.52 -0.39
CA LEU A 56 12.80 -1.92 0.07
C LEU A 56 12.23 -2.85 -1.00
N LEU A 57 11.13 -2.48 -1.64
CA LEU A 57 10.55 -3.27 -2.73
C LEU A 57 11.53 -3.43 -3.89
N LEU A 58 12.17 -2.33 -4.34
CA LEU A 58 13.17 -2.37 -5.41
C LEU A 58 14.38 -3.24 -5.07
N MET A 59 14.80 -3.27 -3.80
CA MET A 59 15.92 -4.10 -3.35
C MET A 59 15.53 -5.58 -3.19
N LEU A 60 14.36 -5.88 -2.64
CA LEU A 60 13.94 -7.25 -2.32
C LEU A 60 13.42 -8.02 -3.53
N THR A 61 12.80 -7.34 -4.49
CA THR A 61 12.22 -7.99 -5.69
C THR A 61 13.28 -8.74 -6.53
N PRO A 62 14.43 -8.17 -6.91
CA PRO A 62 15.44 -8.90 -7.69
C PRO A 62 16.05 -10.05 -6.89
N VAL A 63 16.20 -9.91 -5.57
CA VAL A 63 16.68 -10.99 -4.70
C VAL A 63 15.67 -12.15 -4.69
N ALA A 64 14.38 -11.85 -4.54
CA ALA A 64 13.32 -12.86 -4.58
C ALA A 64 13.23 -13.53 -5.96
N LEU A 65 13.31 -12.76 -7.04
CA LEU A 65 13.28 -13.28 -8.41
C LEU A 65 14.48 -14.19 -8.69
N THR A 66 15.70 -13.74 -8.37
CA THR A 66 16.91 -14.55 -8.57
C THR A 66 16.84 -15.83 -7.74
N ALA A 67 16.48 -15.75 -6.45
CA ALA A 67 16.28 -16.94 -5.62
C ALA A 67 15.23 -17.89 -6.20
N TYR A 68 14.12 -17.36 -6.72
CA TYR A 68 13.08 -18.15 -7.39
C TYR A 68 13.59 -18.84 -8.66
N PHE A 69 14.31 -18.12 -9.52
CA PHE A 69 14.90 -18.70 -10.74
C PHE A 69 15.93 -19.77 -10.41
N PHE A 70 16.82 -19.53 -9.45
CA PHE A 70 17.78 -20.51 -8.98
C PHE A 70 17.10 -21.75 -8.39
N TRP A 71 16.05 -21.56 -7.58
CA TRP A 71 15.26 -22.67 -7.06
C TRP A 71 14.61 -23.47 -8.20
N ARG A 72 13.98 -22.80 -9.16
CA ARG A 72 13.29 -23.46 -10.27
C ARG A 72 14.23 -24.24 -11.19
N ILE A 73 15.44 -23.73 -11.46
CA ILE A 73 16.44 -24.40 -12.30
C ILE A 73 17.05 -25.60 -11.56
N ASN A 74 17.36 -25.45 -10.27
CA ASN A 74 17.99 -26.52 -9.48
C ASN A 74 16.99 -27.58 -9.01
N HIS A 75 15.70 -27.27 -8.96
CA HIS A 75 14.67 -28.21 -8.56
C HIS A 75 14.33 -29.18 -9.70
N LYS A 76 15.23 -30.14 -9.96
CA LYS A 76 14.92 -31.30 -10.79
C LYS A 76 13.79 -32.08 -10.11
N PRO A 77 12.65 -32.34 -10.76
CA PRO A 77 11.59 -33.15 -10.18
C PRO A 77 12.12 -34.57 -9.96
N LYS A 78 12.44 -34.90 -8.70
CA LYS A 78 12.82 -36.27 -8.32
C LYS A 78 11.65 -37.20 -8.61
N GLY A 79 11.93 -38.35 -9.23
CA GLY A 79 10.90 -39.34 -9.56
C GLY A 79 10.02 -38.97 -10.77
N LYS A 80 10.46 -38.10 -11.68
CA LYS A 80 9.81 -37.91 -12.98
C LYS A 80 10.76 -38.20 -14.14
N CYS A 81 10.23 -38.72 -15.24
CA CYS A 81 10.99 -38.90 -16.48
C CYS A 81 11.42 -37.53 -17.02
N ALA A 82 12.70 -37.38 -17.35
CA ALA A 82 13.25 -36.12 -17.86
C ALA A 82 12.70 -35.73 -19.24
N GLU A 83 12.18 -36.71 -19.99
CA GLU A 83 11.76 -36.53 -21.38
C GLU A 83 10.26 -36.24 -21.52
N CYS A 84 9.40 -37.04 -20.87
CA CYS A 84 7.94 -36.86 -20.93
C CYS A 84 7.31 -36.31 -19.65
N GLY A 85 8.05 -36.24 -18.54
CA GLY A 85 7.51 -35.78 -17.26
C GLY A 85 6.63 -36.79 -16.51
N TYR A 86 6.51 -38.04 -16.99
CA TYR A 86 5.76 -39.10 -16.32
C TYR A 86 6.32 -39.38 -14.91
N ASN A 87 5.43 -39.66 -13.95
CA ASN A 87 5.83 -39.97 -12.58
C ASN A 87 6.40 -41.39 -12.50
N LEU A 88 7.71 -41.50 -12.24
CA LEU A 88 8.46 -42.75 -12.12
C LEU A 88 8.44 -43.34 -10.71
N THR A 89 7.63 -42.79 -9.79
CA THR A 89 7.49 -43.34 -8.43
C THR A 89 7.00 -44.79 -8.52
N GLY A 90 7.81 -45.74 -8.04
CA GLY A 90 7.51 -47.17 -8.08
C GLY A 90 7.80 -47.85 -9.42
N ASN A 91 8.43 -47.16 -10.38
CA ASN A 91 8.86 -47.80 -11.61
C ASN A 91 10.09 -48.69 -11.36
N VAL A 92 9.94 -49.99 -11.58
CA VAL A 92 11.02 -51.00 -11.39
C VAL A 92 11.63 -51.48 -12.71
N SER A 93 11.02 -51.16 -13.85
CA SER A 93 11.45 -51.67 -15.15
C SER A 93 12.72 -51.01 -15.68
N GLY A 94 13.13 -49.86 -15.12
CA GLY A 94 14.21 -49.03 -15.67
C GLY A 94 13.85 -48.33 -16.99
N VAL A 95 12.59 -48.41 -17.44
CA VAL A 95 12.12 -47.81 -18.71
C VAL A 95 10.81 -47.07 -18.48
N CYS A 96 10.65 -45.88 -19.07
CA CYS A 96 9.43 -45.10 -18.93
C CYS A 96 8.25 -45.77 -19.68
N PRO A 97 7.09 -46.01 -19.03
CA PRO A 97 5.95 -46.68 -19.68
C PRO A 97 5.24 -45.83 -20.73
N GLU A 98 5.39 -44.50 -20.70
CA GLU A 98 4.76 -43.59 -21.67
C GLU A 98 5.63 -43.39 -22.92
N CYS A 99 6.92 -43.10 -22.75
CA CYS A 99 7.80 -42.70 -23.86
C CYS A 99 8.86 -43.73 -24.23
N GLY A 100 9.04 -44.80 -23.45
CA GLY A 100 10.06 -45.82 -23.71
C GLY A 100 11.50 -45.39 -23.42
N THR A 101 11.74 -44.16 -22.95
CA THR A 101 13.09 -43.71 -22.56
C THR A 101 13.63 -44.58 -21.43
N GLU A 102 14.86 -45.08 -21.58
CA GLU A 102 15.60 -45.75 -20.51
C GLU A 102 15.93 -44.75 -19.39
N ILE A 103 15.71 -45.17 -18.16
CA ILE A 103 15.87 -44.36 -16.97
C ILE A 103 17.03 -44.96 -16.18
N GLU A 104 18.09 -44.19 -15.98
CA GLU A 104 19.13 -44.61 -15.03
C GLU A 104 18.52 -44.74 -13.63
N PRO A 105 18.67 -45.88 -12.96
CA PRO A 105 18.28 -46.02 -11.56
C PRO A 105 19.14 -45.06 -10.73
N ALA A 106 18.46 -44.21 -9.94
CA ALA A 106 19.10 -43.25 -9.04
C ALA A 106 19.74 -43.93 -7.83
#